data_AF-A0A7J4TNN9-F1
#
_entry.id   AF-A0A7J4TNN9-F1
#
_cell.length_a   1.000
_cell.length_b   1.000
_cell.length_c   1.000
_cell.angle_alpha   90.00
_cell.angle_beta   90.00
_cell.angle_gamma   90.00
#
_symmetry.space_group_name_H-M   'P 1'
#
loop_
_entity.id
_entity.type
_entity.pdbx_description
1 polymer ?
#
loop_
_entity_poly.entity_id
_entity_poly.type
_entity_poly.pdbx_seq_one_letter_code
_entity_poly.pdbx_strand_id
1 'polypeptide(L)'
;MSHLFDHHGAPGKGYSQPAPVLPASELSIPDSLLRKQAPRWPRISEPEMVRHYTWLSKRNFGIDTGFYPLGSCTMKHNPRINEVIAQLPGIADVHPHQPEHHLQGLLSIYH
;
A
#
# COMPACT_ATOMS: atom_id res chain seq x y z
N MET A 1 -12.57 -10.30 -11.22
CA MET A 1 -12.18 -11.62 -10.68
C MET A 1 -12.56 -11.64 -9.21
N SER A 2 -13.55 -12.42 -8.80
CA SER A 2 -13.96 -12.55 -7.39
C SER A 2 -13.04 -13.47 -6.57
N HIS A 3 -12.14 -14.21 -7.23
CA HIS A 3 -11.44 -15.37 -6.68
C HIS A 3 -9.92 -15.17 -6.65
N LEU A 4 -9.45 -14.11 -5.97
CA LEU A 4 -8.03 -13.73 -5.95
C LEU A 4 -7.10 -14.90 -5.56
N PHE A 5 -7.50 -15.69 -4.56
CA PHE A 5 -6.70 -16.79 -4.00
C PHE A 5 -6.76 -18.09 -4.81
N ASP A 6 -7.67 -18.19 -5.77
CA ASP A 6 -7.78 -19.36 -6.65
C ASP A 6 -6.79 -19.24 -7.85
N HIS A 7 -6.12 -18.09 -7.98
CA HIS A 7 -5.10 -17.86 -8.99
C HIS A 7 -3.75 -18.43 -8.56
N HIS A 8 -3.25 -19.37 -9.37
CA HIS A 8 -1.97 -20.05 -9.16
C HIS A 8 -0.98 -19.73 -10.29
N GLY A 9 -0.69 -18.44 -10.52
CA GLY A 9 0.31 -17.99 -11.49
C GLY A 9 1.71 -18.58 -11.26
N ALA A 10 2.66 -18.24 -12.13
CA ALA A 10 3.98 -18.85 -12.15
C ALA A 10 4.77 -18.66 -10.83
N PRO A 11 5.47 -19.71 -10.34
CA PRO A 11 6.36 -19.58 -9.17
C PRO A 11 7.45 -18.51 -9.38
N GLY A 12 7.74 -17.73 -8.35
CA GLY A 12 8.80 -16.70 -8.41
C GLY A 12 8.50 -15.53 -9.34
N LYS A 13 7.25 -15.38 -9.81
CA LYS A 13 6.78 -14.26 -10.62
C LYS A 13 5.79 -13.42 -9.83
N GLY A 14 5.80 -12.11 -10.06
CA GLY A 14 5.00 -11.13 -9.35
C GLY A 14 5.42 -9.70 -9.72
N TYR A 15 5.21 -8.76 -8.81
CA TYR A 15 5.69 -7.38 -8.95
C TYR A 15 7.23 -7.34 -9.03
N SER A 16 7.75 -6.44 -9.86
CA SER A 16 9.19 -6.19 -10.00
C SER A 16 9.73 -5.50 -8.75
N GLN A 17 10.23 -6.28 -7.80
CA GLN A 17 10.88 -5.73 -6.61
C GLN A 17 12.22 -5.07 -6.98
N PRO A 18 12.65 -4.01 -6.28
CA PRO A 18 13.99 -3.47 -6.43
C PRO A 18 15.03 -4.55 -6.12
N ALA A 19 16.24 -4.40 -6.68
CA ALA A 19 17.34 -5.30 -6.36
C ALA A 19 17.58 -5.32 -4.84
N PRO A 20 17.85 -6.50 -4.25
CA PRO A 20 18.21 -6.59 -2.83
C PRO A 20 19.38 -5.66 -2.50
N VAL A 21 19.29 -4.98 -1.36
CA VAL A 21 20.37 -4.09 -0.87
C VAL A 21 21.63 -4.88 -0.50
N LEU A 22 21.46 -6.15 -0.12
CA LEU A 22 22.53 -7.08 0.21
C LEU A 22 22.33 -8.41 -0.55
N PRO A 23 23.40 -9.10 -0.95
CA PRO A 23 23.30 -10.41 -1.56
C PRO A 23 22.83 -11.45 -0.53
N ALA A 24 22.09 -12.46 -0.99
CA ALA A 24 21.53 -13.49 -0.11
C ALA A 24 22.60 -14.28 0.66
N SER A 25 23.84 -14.35 0.16
CA SER A 25 24.99 -14.98 0.81
C SER A 25 25.43 -14.28 2.10
N GLU A 26 25.08 -13.00 2.29
CA GLU A 26 25.43 -12.23 3.48
C GLU A 26 24.34 -12.27 4.55
N LEU A 27 23.18 -12.88 4.26
CA LEU A 27 22.09 -13.03 5.22
C LEU A 27 22.37 -14.24 6.13
N SER A 28 22.61 -13.99 7.41
CA SER A 28 22.73 -15.04 8.43
C SER A 28 21.52 -15.00 9.35
N ILE A 29 20.55 -15.89 9.10
CA ILE A 29 19.38 -16.10 9.95
C ILE A 29 19.46 -17.54 10.49
N PRO A 30 19.40 -17.75 11.82
CA PRO A 30 19.39 -19.10 12.39
C PRO A 30 18.26 -19.96 11.81
N ASP A 31 18.56 -21.22 11.49
CA ASP A 31 17.59 -22.16 10.90
C ASP A 31 16.31 -22.32 11.74
N SER A 32 16.43 -22.19 13.06
CA SER A 32 15.29 -22.24 14.00
C SER A 32 14.29 -21.09 13.79
N LEU A 33 14.72 -19.99 13.20
CA LEU A 33 13.91 -18.80 12.91
C LEU A 33 13.44 -18.76 11.45
N LEU A 34 13.95 -19.66 10.59
CA LEU A 34 13.54 -19.70 9.19
C LEU A 34 12.12 -20.20 9.05
N ARG A 35 11.37 -19.51 8.20
CA ARG A 35 10.00 -19.88 7.86
C ARG A 35 9.97 -21.19 7.08
N LYS A 36 9.34 -22.23 7.64
CA LYS A 36 9.27 -23.57 7.04
C LYS A 36 8.29 -23.70 5.87
N GLN A 37 7.30 -22.83 5.79
CA GLN A 37 6.25 -22.88 4.76
C GLN A 37 5.97 -21.48 4.23
N ALA A 38 5.94 -21.31 2.91
CA ALA A 38 5.60 -20.04 2.27
C ALA A 38 4.20 -19.52 2.71
N PRO A 39 3.97 -18.20 2.71
CA PRO A 39 2.62 -17.68 2.92
C PRO A 39 1.69 -18.14 1.80
N ARG A 40 0.41 -18.33 2.13
CA ARG A 40 -0.65 -18.64 1.17
C ARG A 40 -1.08 -17.39 0.39
N TRP A 41 -0.12 -16.72 -0.24
CA TRP A 41 -0.38 -15.54 -1.07
C TRP A 41 -0.77 -15.95 -2.49
N PRO A 42 -1.69 -15.21 -3.12
CA PRO A 42 -2.03 -15.43 -4.53
C PRO A 42 -0.81 -15.12 -5.39
N ARG A 43 -0.63 -15.90 -6.46
CA ARG A 43 0.42 -15.64 -7.45
C ARG A 43 -0.26 -15.05 -8.68
N ILE A 44 -0.19 -13.73 -8.81
CA ILE A 44 -0.85 -12.97 -9.86
C ILE A 44 0.09 -11.92 -10.46
N SER A 45 -0.15 -11.60 -11.72
CA SER A 45 0.50 -10.50 -12.42
C SER A 45 -0.11 -9.14 -12.06
N GLU A 46 0.61 -8.06 -12.34
CA GLU A 46 0.12 -6.70 -12.11
C GLU A 46 -1.20 -6.39 -12.85
N PRO A 47 -1.39 -6.74 -14.14
CA PRO A 47 -2.68 -6.53 -14.81
C PRO A 47 -3.85 -7.30 -14.15
N GLU A 48 -3.60 -8.50 -13.64
CA GLU A 48 -4.61 -9.28 -12.91
C GLU A 48 -4.99 -8.60 -11.59
N MET A 49 -3.99 -8.06 -10.87
CA MET A 49 -4.19 -7.29 -9.64
C MET A 49 -5.03 -6.03 -9.90
N VAL A 50 -4.68 -5.25 -10.92
CA VAL A 50 -5.42 -4.04 -11.31
C VAL A 50 -6.87 -4.37 -11.64
N ARG A 51 -7.11 -5.42 -12.44
CA ARG A 51 -8.48 -5.87 -12.79
C ARG A 51 -9.27 -6.30 -11.57
N HIS A 52 -8.63 -6.99 -10.62
CA HIS A 52 -9.29 -7.43 -9.38
C HIS A 52 -9.77 -6.24 -8.55
N TYR A 53 -8.89 -5.29 -8.23
CA TYR A 53 -9.25 -4.15 -7.40
C TYR A 53 -10.15 -3.14 -8.11
N THR A 54 -10.03 -2.97 -9.44
CA THR A 54 -10.97 -2.16 -10.23
C THR A 54 -12.38 -2.76 -10.24
N TRP A 55 -12.48 -4.09 -10.24
CA TRP A 55 -13.77 -4.77 -10.14
C TRP A 55 -14.37 -4.62 -8.74
N LEU A 56 -13.56 -4.71 -7.68
CA LEU A 56 -14.01 -4.49 -6.30
C LEU A 56 -14.46 -3.04 -6.06
N SER A 57 -13.76 -2.04 -6.61
CA SER A 57 -14.12 -0.63 -6.42
C SER A 57 -15.51 -0.31 -6.97
N LYS A 58 -15.89 -0.91 -8.10
CA LYS A 58 -17.23 -0.79 -8.69
C LYS A 58 -18.34 -1.47 -7.88
N ARG A 59 -17.98 -2.29 -6.89
CA ARG A 59 -18.92 -2.98 -5.97
C ARG A 59 -19.00 -2.30 -4.61
N ASN A 60 -18.34 -1.16 -4.45
CA ASN A 60 -18.40 -0.36 -3.25
C ASN A 60 -19.11 0.97 -3.57
N PHE A 61 -20.15 1.30 -2.81
CA PHE A 61 -20.74 2.63 -2.86
C PHE A 61 -19.95 3.54 -1.92
N GLY A 62 -19.63 4.74 -2.39
CA GLY A 62 -18.92 5.76 -1.61
C GLY A 62 -19.36 7.16 -1.98
N ILE A 63 -18.82 8.14 -1.26
CA ILE A 63 -19.16 9.55 -1.42
C ILE A 63 -18.87 10.09 -2.84
N ASP A 64 -17.89 9.51 -3.51
CA ASP A 64 -17.52 9.88 -4.88
C ASP A 64 -18.48 9.32 -5.94
N THR A 65 -19.30 8.34 -5.57
CA THR A 65 -20.22 7.64 -6.47
C THR A 65 -21.67 8.08 -6.31
N GLY A 66 -22.00 8.80 -5.23
CA GLY A 66 -23.35 9.32 -5.00
C GLY A 66 -23.55 9.91 -3.61
N PHE A 67 -24.78 10.36 -3.35
CA PHE A 67 -25.16 10.95 -2.07
C PHE A 67 -25.09 9.94 -0.92
N TYR A 68 -24.42 10.31 0.19
CA TYR A 68 -24.05 9.38 1.27
C TYR A 68 -24.45 9.92 2.67
N PRO A 69 -25.75 10.00 3.01
CA PRO A 69 -26.25 10.72 4.20
C PRO A 69 -26.16 9.89 5.48
N LEU A 70 -24.94 9.60 5.95
CA LEU A 70 -24.74 8.95 7.24
C LEU A 70 -24.66 10.00 8.36
N GLY A 71 -25.62 9.94 9.29
CA GLY A 71 -25.64 10.76 10.50
C GLY A 71 -24.40 10.53 11.37
N SER A 72 -23.92 11.60 12.02
CA SER A 72 -22.69 11.62 12.84
C SER A 72 -21.37 11.34 12.11
N CYS A 73 -21.37 10.86 10.86
CA CYS A 73 -20.15 10.59 10.09
C CYS A 73 -19.61 11.83 9.35
N THR A 74 -20.46 12.85 9.11
CA THR A 74 -20.10 14.05 8.33
C THR A 74 -19.48 13.69 6.98
N MET A 75 -20.21 12.90 6.19
CA MET A 75 -19.79 12.45 4.85
C MET A 75 -19.78 13.62 3.87
N LYS A 76 -18.71 14.43 3.93
CA LYS A 76 -18.45 15.61 3.09
C LYS A 76 -17.42 15.29 2.01
N HIS A 77 -17.44 16.07 0.94
CA HIS A 77 -16.48 15.94 -0.15
C HIS A 77 -15.03 15.84 0.35
N ASN A 78 -14.26 14.92 -0.23
CA ASN A 78 -12.82 14.76 -0.04
C ASN A 78 -12.08 15.41 -1.22
N PRO A 79 -11.54 16.64 -1.08
CA PRO A 79 -10.83 17.32 -2.16
C PRO A 79 -9.63 16.52 -2.64
N ARG A 80 -9.52 16.29 -3.95
CA ARG A 80 -8.42 15.51 -4.54
C ARG A 80 -7.05 16.14 -4.32
N ILE A 81 -6.99 17.45 -4.13
CA ILE A 81 -5.76 18.16 -3.77
C ILE A 81 -5.16 17.67 -2.46
N ASN A 82 -6.00 17.21 -1.51
CA ASN A 82 -5.51 16.69 -0.23
C ASN A 82 -4.69 15.40 -0.43
N GLU A 83 -5.12 14.53 -1.36
CA GLU A 83 -4.37 13.32 -1.71
C GLU A 83 -3.02 13.66 -2.36
N VAL A 84 -2.99 14.69 -3.21
CA VAL A 84 -1.75 15.17 -3.85
C VAL A 84 -0.78 15.73 -2.79
N ILE A 85 -1.27 16.54 -1.85
CA ILE A 85 -0.46 17.10 -0.78
C ILE A 85 0.08 15.98 0.12
N ALA A 86 -0.78 15.04 0.53
CA ALA A 86 -0.39 13.93 1.40
C ALA A 86 0.69 13.02 0.76
N GLN A 87 0.74 12.95 -0.57
CA GLN A 87 1.73 12.17 -1.33
C GLN A 87 3.04 12.91 -1.61
N LEU A 88 3.19 14.18 -1.20
CA LEU A 88 4.45 14.89 -1.35
C LEU A 88 5.56 14.16 -0.56
N PRO A 89 6.76 13.93 -1.12
CA PRO A 89 7.82 13.18 -0.43
C PRO A 89 8.20 13.74 0.94
N GLY A 90 8.17 15.08 1.10
CA GLY A 90 8.41 15.74 2.38
C GLY A 90 7.32 15.53 3.44
N ILE A 91 6.23 14.84 3.10
CA ILE A 91 5.11 14.46 3.98
C ILE A 91 5.01 12.93 4.06
N ALA A 92 4.96 12.23 2.91
CA ALA A 92 4.76 10.79 2.83
C ALA A 92 5.99 9.95 3.26
N ASP A 93 7.20 10.42 2.94
CA ASP A 93 8.43 9.63 3.07
C ASP A 93 9.26 10.06 4.30
N VAL A 94 8.57 10.35 5.41
CA VAL A 94 9.18 10.87 6.64
C VAL A 94 9.30 9.77 7.69
N HIS A 95 10.51 9.61 8.25
CA HIS A 95 10.70 8.77 9.42
C HIS A 95 10.37 9.56 10.70
N PRO A 96 9.52 9.05 11.62
CA PRO A 96 9.08 9.80 12.80
C PRO A 96 10.21 10.17 13.77
N HIS A 97 11.35 9.46 13.72
CA HIS A 97 12.54 9.75 14.55
C HIS A 97 13.70 10.43 13.78
N GLN A 98 13.46 11.02 12.61
CA GLN A 98 14.51 11.78 11.93
C GLN A 98 14.83 13.08 12.69
N PRO A 99 16.06 13.62 12.57
CA PRO A 99 16.43 14.86 13.26
C PRO A 99 15.45 16.00 12.97
N GLU A 100 15.08 16.77 14.01
CA GLU A 100 14.05 17.82 13.92
C GLU A 100 14.36 18.90 12.86
N HIS A 101 15.64 19.21 12.64
CA HIS A 101 16.04 20.18 11.63
C HIS A 101 15.72 19.74 10.19
N HIS A 102 15.44 18.45 9.94
CA HIS A 102 14.92 17.95 8.66
C HIS A 102 13.40 18.11 8.50
N LEU A 103 12.68 18.44 9.59
CA LEU A 103 11.21 18.44 9.67
C LEU A 103 10.58 19.83 9.69
N GLN A 104 11.35 20.90 9.50
CA GLN A 104 10.88 22.26 9.71
C GLN A 104 9.67 22.63 8.83
N GLY A 105 9.59 22.10 7.61
CA GLY A 105 8.41 22.29 6.75
C GLY A 105 7.14 21.67 7.33
N LEU A 106 7.21 20.45 7.85
CA LEU A 106 6.08 19.78 8.51
C LEU A 106 5.71 20.45 9.84
N LEU A 107 6.71 20.83 10.64
CA LEU A 107 6.50 21.52 11.91
C LEU A 107 5.82 22.89 11.70
N SER A 108 6.13 23.58 10.62
CA SER A 108 5.46 24.85 10.25
C SER A 108 3.99 24.68 9.83
N ILE A 109 3.55 23.47 9.47
CA ILE A 109 2.14 23.16 9.17
C ILE A 109 1.39 22.80 10.47
N TYR A 110 2.10 22.16 11.41
CA TYR A 110 1.53 21.67 12.66
C TYR A 110 1.34 22.78 13.71
N HIS A 111 2.33 23.67 13.83
CA HIS A 111 2.34 24.81 14.75
C HIS A 111 1.58 26.01 14.19
#